data_AF-A0A538TMQ2-F1
#
_entry.id   AF-A0A538TMQ2-F1
#
_cell.length_a   1.000
_cell.length_b   1.000
_cell.length_c   1.000
_cell.angle_alpha   90.00
_cell.angle_beta   90.00
_cell.angle_gamma   90.00
#
_symmetry.space_group_name_H-M   'P 1'
#
loop_
_entity.id
_entity.type
_entity.pdbx_description
1 polymer ?
#
loop_
_entity_poly.entity_id
_entity_poly.type
_entity_poly.pdbx_seq_one_letter_code
_entity_poly.pdbx_strand_id
1 'polypeptide(L)'
;MAERPPVEDRRLRVLVFAASLRKDSVNAALARLAARHASRHGAVVDLASMKEFDGPSYDPEVDARGDIPPGALELNRRLTANDAFVIASPEYNGSMPGLLKNAIDWASRFRPQPFHERHGLLMSASPSMGGGKSGLWALRIPLEHLGARVFPDMFSLAAAHTALSEEAIADARLQQRFEQNLHAFLDLAEAAKNYPCMKRAWVEFLGETPDMPADRME
;
A
#
# COMPACT_ATOMS: atom_id res chain seq x y z
N MET A 1 -14.29 3.86 31.88
CA MET A 1 -13.54 4.63 30.85
C MET A 1 -12.34 3.79 30.47
N ALA A 2 -12.25 3.28 29.24
CA ALA A 2 -11.09 2.51 28.81
C ALA A 2 -9.84 3.40 28.83
N GLU A 3 -8.77 2.90 29.44
CA GLU A 3 -7.47 3.58 29.50
C GLU A 3 -6.97 3.90 28.08
N ARG A 4 -6.52 5.14 27.84
CA ARG A 4 -5.99 5.54 26.54
C ARG A 4 -4.68 4.79 26.29
N PRO A 5 -4.51 4.11 25.14
CA PRO A 5 -3.26 3.41 24.85
C PRO A 5 -2.07 4.40 24.78
N PRO A 6 -0.83 3.91 25.04
CA PRO A 6 0.38 4.73 25.00
C PRO A 6 0.52 5.49 23.67
N VAL A 7 1.10 6.69 23.70
CA VAL A 7 1.22 7.57 22.51
C VAL A 7 1.93 6.88 21.34
N GLU A 8 2.86 5.98 21.63
CA GLU A 8 3.61 5.23 20.61
C GLU A 8 2.76 4.24 19.80
N ASP A 9 1.69 3.72 20.40
CA ASP A 9 0.74 2.81 19.76
C ASP A 9 -0.23 3.57 18.83
N ARG A 10 -0.33 4.89 18.97
CA ARG A 10 -1.25 5.75 18.19
C ARG A 10 -0.66 6.23 16.87
N ARG A 11 0.66 6.26 16.72
CA ARG A 11 1.28 6.72 15.46
C ARG A 11 0.98 5.74 14.34
N LEU A 12 0.58 6.27 13.19
CA LEU A 12 0.33 5.47 11.99
C LEU A 12 1.65 4.88 11.47
N ARG A 13 1.70 3.55 11.33
CA ARG A 13 2.81 2.82 10.69
C ARG A 13 2.45 2.53 9.24
N VAL A 14 3.32 2.91 8.30
CA VAL A 14 3.03 2.81 6.87
C VAL A 14 4.17 2.10 6.15
N LEU A 15 3.85 0.99 5.50
CA LEU A 15 4.75 0.32 4.56
C LEU A 15 4.76 1.10 3.25
N VAL A 16 5.92 1.54 2.79
CA VAL A 16 6.09 2.26 1.52
C VAL A 16 7.09 1.49 0.65
N PHE A 17 6.70 1.13 -0.57
CA PHE A 17 7.62 0.49 -1.51
C PHE A 17 7.29 0.79 -2.96
N ALA A 18 8.29 0.61 -3.82
CA ALA A 18 8.10 0.69 -5.26
C ALA A 18 8.13 -0.69 -5.89
N ALA A 19 7.16 -1.01 -6.75
CA ALA A 19 7.05 -2.30 -7.43
C ALA A 19 8.00 -2.40 -8.65
N SER A 20 9.30 -2.23 -8.41
CA SER A 20 10.33 -2.27 -9.46
C SER A 20 11.64 -2.86 -8.93
N LEU A 21 12.28 -3.70 -9.75
CA LEU A 21 13.60 -4.26 -9.46
C LEU A 21 14.75 -3.42 -10.05
N ARG A 22 14.43 -2.41 -10.88
CA ARG A 22 15.43 -1.55 -11.54
C ARG A 22 16.12 -0.66 -10.51
N LYS A 23 17.46 -0.56 -10.61
CA LYS A 23 18.28 0.31 -9.76
C LYS A 23 17.83 1.78 -9.85
N ASP A 24 17.66 2.27 -11.07
CA ASP A 24 17.32 3.67 -11.36
C ASP A 24 15.82 3.82 -11.64
N SER A 25 14.98 3.23 -10.78
CA SER A 25 13.53 3.31 -10.92
C SER A 25 13.00 4.67 -10.46
N VAL A 26 12.33 5.40 -11.36
CA VAL A 26 11.57 6.61 -11.01
C VAL A 26 10.45 6.33 -10.00
N ASN A 27 9.92 5.10 -9.95
CA ASN A 27 8.95 4.71 -8.92
C ASN A 27 9.62 4.53 -7.55
N ALA A 28 10.88 4.05 -7.53
CA ALA A 28 11.64 4.00 -6.28
C ALA A 28 11.98 5.40 -5.76
N ALA A 29 12.27 6.35 -6.65
CA ALA A 29 12.41 7.76 -6.27
C ALA A 29 11.09 8.34 -5.72
N LEU A 30 9.96 8.06 -6.38
CA LEU A 30 8.63 8.50 -5.91
C LEU A 30 8.26 7.87 -4.55
N ALA A 31 8.55 6.60 -4.33
CA ALA A 31 8.34 5.94 -3.03
C ALA A 31 9.20 6.57 -1.92
N ARG A 32 10.47 6.91 -2.20
CA ARG A 32 11.33 7.64 -1.26
C ARG A 32 10.80 9.04 -0.95
N LEU A 33 10.27 9.74 -1.96
CA LEU A 33 9.60 11.03 -1.77
C LEU A 33 8.39 10.88 -0.85
N ALA A 34 7.50 9.92 -1.13
CA ALA A 34 6.33 9.64 -0.29
C ALA A 34 6.71 9.28 1.15
N ALA A 35 7.74 8.45 1.34
CA ALA A 35 8.25 8.09 2.66
C ALA A 35 8.68 9.32 3.48
N ARG A 36 9.42 10.26 2.88
CA ARG A 36 9.83 11.47 3.58
C ARG A 36 8.66 12.40 3.92
N HIS A 37 7.72 12.58 3.00
CA HIS A 37 6.53 13.40 3.27
C HIS A 37 5.64 12.76 4.34
N ALA A 38 5.42 11.44 4.28
CA ALA A 38 4.69 10.72 5.32
C ALA A 38 5.37 10.82 6.70
N SER A 39 6.69 10.74 6.75
CA SER A 39 7.45 10.93 8.01
C SER A 39 7.29 12.35 8.56
N ARG A 40 7.34 13.38 7.71
CA ARG A 40 7.10 14.78 8.09
C ARG A 40 5.67 15.02 8.56
N HIS A 41 4.71 14.26 8.02
CA HIS A 41 3.31 14.26 8.43
C HIS A 41 3.05 13.40 9.70
N GLY A 42 4.09 12.85 10.33
CA GLY A 42 4.01 12.16 11.62
C GLY A 42 3.86 10.64 11.57
N ALA A 43 3.85 10.03 10.38
CA ALA A 43 3.83 8.57 10.24
C ALA A 43 5.20 7.94 10.57
N VAL A 44 5.17 6.72 11.11
CA VAL A 44 6.35 5.86 11.22
C VAL A 44 6.45 5.06 9.92
N VAL A 45 7.49 5.33 9.12
CA VAL A 45 7.62 4.73 7.79
C VAL A 45 8.49 3.49 7.81
N ASP A 46 7.97 2.40 7.27
CA ASP A 46 8.69 1.20 6.86
C ASP A 46 8.94 1.28 5.35
N LEU A 47 10.13 1.72 4.94
CA LEU A 47 10.51 1.80 3.53
C LEU A 47 11.12 0.47 3.09
N ALA A 48 10.55 -0.14 2.05
CA ALA A 48 11.02 -1.40 1.50
C ALA A 48 11.31 -1.32 0.00
N SER A 49 12.03 -2.32 -0.48
CA SER A 49 12.32 -2.59 -1.88
C SER A 49 11.57 -3.82 -2.34
N MET A 50 11.05 -3.81 -3.57
CA MET A 50 10.40 -4.98 -4.16
C MET A 50 11.32 -6.21 -4.24
N LYS A 51 12.64 -6.02 -4.25
CA LYS A 51 13.61 -7.12 -4.18
C LYS A 51 13.46 -7.96 -2.90
N GLU A 52 12.97 -7.37 -1.83
CA GLU A 52 12.75 -8.06 -0.55
C GLU A 52 11.49 -8.94 -0.58
N PHE A 53 10.60 -8.70 -1.54
CA PHE A 53 9.34 -9.44 -1.73
C PHE A 53 9.37 -10.36 -2.95
N ASP A 54 10.50 -10.42 -3.66
CA ASP A 54 10.64 -11.21 -4.87
C ASP A 54 10.65 -12.72 -4.54
N GLY A 55 10.17 -13.52 -5.48
CA GLY A 55 10.00 -14.95 -5.29
C GLY A 55 9.70 -15.66 -6.61
N PRO A 56 9.73 -17.01 -6.62
CA PRO A 56 9.32 -17.77 -7.80
C PRO A 56 7.89 -17.42 -8.19
N SER A 57 7.55 -17.66 -9.45
CA SER A 57 6.15 -17.61 -9.90
C SER A 57 5.27 -18.44 -8.97
N TYR A 58 4.10 -17.91 -8.63
CA TYR A 58 3.13 -18.60 -7.79
C TYR A 58 2.81 -19.97 -8.39
N ASP A 59 2.92 -20.99 -7.56
CA ASP A 59 2.68 -22.38 -7.91
C ASP A 59 1.79 -23.00 -6.82
N PRO A 60 0.54 -23.39 -7.14
CA PRO A 60 -0.36 -24.05 -6.21
C PRO A 60 0.20 -25.35 -5.60
N GLU A 61 1.08 -26.07 -6.31
CA GLU A 61 1.70 -27.29 -5.77
C GLU A 61 2.76 -26.97 -4.73
N VAL A 62 3.50 -25.87 -4.91
CA VAL A 62 4.45 -25.36 -3.90
C VAL A 62 3.69 -24.90 -2.65
N ASP A 63 2.59 -24.16 -2.83
CA ASP A 63 1.71 -23.75 -1.73
C ASP A 63 1.15 -24.95 -0.96
N ALA A 64 0.66 -25.98 -1.65
CA ALA A 64 0.10 -27.18 -1.04
C ALA A 64 1.10 -27.96 -0.16
N ARG A 65 2.40 -27.82 -0.41
CA ARG A 65 3.46 -28.41 0.42
C ARG A 65 3.85 -27.55 1.62
N GLY A 66 3.37 -26.30 1.69
CA GLY A 66 3.73 -25.33 2.75
C GLY A 66 5.06 -24.61 2.49
N ASP A 67 5.62 -24.71 1.28
CA ASP A 67 6.93 -24.15 0.91
C ASP A 67 6.82 -22.67 0.50
N ILE A 68 6.30 -21.83 1.39
CA ILE A 68 6.08 -20.40 1.08
C ILE A 68 7.42 -19.68 0.90
N PRO A 69 7.65 -18.95 -0.22
CA PRO A 69 8.92 -18.28 -0.47
C PRO A 69 9.26 -17.20 0.57
N PRO A 70 10.57 -16.97 0.86
CA PRO A 70 11.00 -15.95 1.81
C PRO A 70 10.46 -14.54 1.52
N GLY A 71 10.40 -14.14 0.24
CA GLY A 71 9.85 -12.83 -0.14
C GLY A 71 8.36 -12.68 0.19
N ALA A 72 7.59 -13.76 0.05
CA ALA A 72 6.18 -13.77 0.43
C ALA A 72 5.99 -13.68 1.95
N LEU A 73 6.82 -14.41 2.72
CA LEU A 73 6.85 -14.32 4.17
C LEU A 73 7.20 -12.90 4.65
N GLU A 74 8.18 -12.27 4.01
CA GLU A 74 8.61 -10.91 4.35
C GLU A 74 7.53 -9.86 4.02
N LEU A 75 6.86 -9.99 2.86
CA LEU A 75 5.74 -9.12 2.51
C LEU A 75 4.60 -9.26 3.53
N ASN A 76 4.22 -10.49 3.89
CA ASN A 76 3.21 -10.75 4.91
C ASN A 76 3.59 -10.15 6.27
N ARG A 77 4.84 -10.33 6.69
CA ARG A 77 5.37 -9.78 7.94
C ARG A 77 5.24 -8.26 7.97
N ARG A 78 5.63 -7.56 6.89
CA ARG A 78 5.56 -6.09 6.84
C ARG A 78 4.13 -5.57 6.71
N LEU A 79 3.29 -6.21 5.92
CA LEU A 79 1.86 -5.83 5.84
C LEU A 79 1.16 -6.00 7.20
N THR A 80 1.51 -7.04 7.97
CA THR A 80 0.93 -7.27 9.30
C THR A 80 1.49 -6.32 10.36
N ALA A 81 2.74 -5.86 10.21
CA ALA A 81 3.40 -4.94 11.14
C ALA A 81 3.05 -3.46 10.91
N ASN A 82 2.35 -3.13 9.82
CA ASN A 82 1.98 -1.77 9.46
C ASN A 82 0.45 -1.62 9.40
N ASP A 83 -0.03 -0.42 9.66
CA ASP A 83 -1.46 -0.10 9.68
C ASP A 83 -2.00 0.19 8.26
N ALA A 84 -1.12 0.67 7.38
CA ALA A 84 -1.43 1.04 6.02
C ALA A 84 -0.23 0.80 5.09
N PHE A 85 -0.46 0.89 3.78
CA PHE A 85 0.60 0.73 2.78
C PHE A 85 0.51 1.73 1.63
N VAL A 86 1.63 1.97 0.97
CA VAL A 86 1.79 2.83 -0.20
C VAL A 86 2.60 2.08 -1.25
N ILE A 87 2.06 1.94 -2.45
CA ILE A 87 2.74 1.26 -3.57
C ILE A 87 2.97 2.25 -4.70
N ALA A 88 4.25 2.50 -5.01
CA ALA A 88 4.66 3.16 -6.24
C ALA A 88 4.86 2.12 -7.36
N SER A 89 3.86 1.92 -8.21
CA SER A 89 3.89 0.89 -9.26
C SER A 89 4.13 1.49 -10.65
N PRO A 90 5.12 0.98 -11.42
CA PRO A 90 5.15 1.24 -12.85
C PRO A 90 3.96 0.56 -13.56
N GLU A 91 3.77 0.91 -14.83
CA GLU A 91 2.83 0.26 -15.73
C GLU A 91 3.59 -0.50 -16.81
N TYR A 92 3.29 -1.79 -16.96
CA TYR A 92 3.81 -2.64 -18.04
C TYR A 92 2.65 -3.10 -18.93
N ASN A 93 2.70 -2.72 -20.20
CA ASN A 93 1.71 -3.10 -21.22
C ASN A 93 0.25 -2.83 -20.79
N GLY A 94 0.01 -1.67 -20.16
CA GLY A 94 -1.33 -1.26 -19.72
C GLY A 94 -1.80 -1.87 -18.39
N SER A 95 -0.95 -2.61 -17.68
CA SER A 95 -1.29 -3.25 -16.40
C SER A 95 -0.17 -3.11 -15.36
N MET A 96 -0.42 -3.64 -14.17
CA MET A 96 0.58 -3.77 -13.10
C MET A 96 1.72 -4.71 -13.52
N PRO A 97 2.92 -4.60 -12.91
CA PRO A 97 4.03 -5.51 -13.17
C PRO A 97 3.69 -6.95 -12.75
N GLY A 98 4.11 -7.93 -13.54
CA GLY A 98 3.90 -9.35 -13.23
C GLY A 98 4.48 -9.77 -11.88
N LEU A 99 5.65 -9.23 -11.52
CA LEU A 99 6.29 -9.47 -10.21
C LEU A 99 5.43 -8.97 -9.03
N LEU A 100 4.68 -7.88 -9.22
CA LEU A 100 3.82 -7.34 -8.17
C LEU A 100 2.60 -8.21 -8.01
N LYS A 101 1.99 -8.62 -9.14
CA LYS A 101 0.90 -9.59 -9.14
C LYS A 101 1.33 -10.91 -8.50
N ASN A 102 2.52 -11.39 -8.80
CA ASN A 102 3.08 -12.60 -8.21
C ASN A 102 3.20 -12.51 -6.67
N ALA A 103 3.72 -11.38 -6.17
CA ALA A 103 3.81 -11.16 -4.72
C ALA A 103 2.42 -11.07 -4.07
N ILE A 104 1.44 -10.46 -4.74
CA ILE A 104 0.04 -10.44 -4.29
C ILE A 104 -0.56 -11.86 -4.27
N ASP A 105 -0.27 -12.69 -5.27
CA ASP A 105 -0.77 -14.06 -5.35
C ASP A 105 -0.23 -14.92 -4.22
N TRP A 106 1.06 -14.81 -3.90
CA TRP A 106 1.63 -15.44 -2.72
C TRP A 106 1.04 -14.88 -1.41
N ALA A 107 0.89 -13.56 -1.30
CA ALA A 107 0.29 -12.94 -0.12
C ALA A 107 -1.18 -13.36 0.11
N SER A 108 -1.90 -13.72 -0.96
CA SER A 108 -3.28 -14.21 -0.88
C SER A 108 -3.44 -15.51 -0.08
N ARG A 109 -2.35 -16.25 0.14
CA ARG A 109 -2.35 -17.57 0.78
C ARG A 109 -2.31 -17.52 2.30
N PHE A 110 -1.89 -16.39 2.88
CA PHE A 110 -1.82 -16.23 4.32
C PHE A 110 -3.20 -16.13 4.98
N ARG A 111 -3.29 -16.64 6.20
CA ARG A 111 -4.45 -16.51 7.09
C ARG A 111 -3.93 -16.08 8.47
N PRO A 112 -4.44 -14.98 9.08
CA PRO A 112 -5.41 -14.03 8.52
C PRO A 112 -4.88 -13.33 7.25
N GLN A 113 -5.80 -12.83 6.40
CA GLN A 113 -5.44 -12.20 5.13
C GLN A 113 -4.73 -10.84 5.37
N PRO A 114 -3.45 -10.66 4.98
CA PRO A 114 -2.68 -9.46 5.31
C PRO A 114 -3.20 -8.17 4.67
N PHE A 115 -3.95 -8.23 3.58
CA PHE A 115 -4.56 -7.05 2.96
C PHE A 115 -5.92 -6.64 3.55
N HIS A 116 -6.57 -7.53 4.29
CA HIS A 116 -7.93 -7.32 4.78
C HIS A 116 -8.05 -6.06 5.65
N GLU A 117 -8.93 -5.12 5.31
CA GLU A 117 -9.11 -3.80 5.96
C GLU A 117 -7.88 -2.87 5.93
N ARG A 118 -6.77 -3.26 5.29
CA ARG A 118 -5.56 -2.42 5.21
C ARG A 118 -5.81 -1.29 4.23
N HIS A 119 -5.51 -0.06 4.66
CA HIS A 119 -5.64 1.11 3.81
C HIS A 119 -4.43 1.21 2.88
N GLY A 120 -4.68 1.41 1.59
CA GLY A 120 -3.64 1.44 0.56
C GLY A 120 -3.69 2.70 -0.30
N LEU A 121 -2.56 3.37 -0.51
CA LEU A 121 -2.41 4.41 -1.53
C LEU A 121 -1.60 3.89 -2.73
N LEU A 122 -2.16 4.07 -3.93
CA LEU A 122 -1.50 3.70 -5.17
C LEU A 122 -0.95 4.94 -5.88
N MET A 123 0.30 4.87 -6.29
CA MET A 123 0.95 5.92 -7.05
C MET A 123 1.82 5.36 -8.17
N SER A 124 2.06 6.15 -9.21
CA SER A 124 2.93 5.77 -10.32
C SER A 124 3.77 6.94 -10.80
N ALA A 125 4.97 6.64 -11.26
CA ALA A 125 5.81 7.54 -12.04
C ALA A 125 6.20 6.87 -13.35
N SER A 126 6.10 7.60 -14.46
CA SER A 126 6.46 7.11 -15.79
C SER A 126 7.29 8.15 -16.55
N PRO A 127 8.29 7.74 -17.34
CA PRO A 127 8.91 8.61 -18.32
C PRO A 127 7.93 9.09 -19.41
N SER A 128 6.85 8.34 -19.67
CA SER A 128 5.85 8.67 -20.67
C SER A 128 4.82 9.70 -20.16
N MET A 129 4.09 10.30 -21.10
CA MET A 129 2.99 11.23 -20.79
C MET A 129 1.77 10.57 -20.15
N GLY A 130 1.65 9.23 -20.21
CA GLY A 130 0.53 8.49 -19.63
C GLY A 130 0.60 8.33 -18.11
N GLY A 131 1.76 8.61 -17.50
CA GLY A 131 1.96 8.55 -16.04
C GLY A 131 1.87 7.17 -15.40
N GLY A 132 1.36 6.14 -16.09
CA GLY A 132 1.15 4.78 -15.57
C GLY A 132 -0.22 4.55 -14.92
N LYS A 133 -1.20 5.40 -15.22
CA LYS A 133 -2.53 5.36 -14.59
C LYS A 133 -3.31 4.06 -14.81
N SER A 134 -3.15 3.41 -15.97
CA SER A 134 -3.90 2.20 -16.29
C SER A 134 -3.40 1.03 -15.44
N GLY A 135 -2.08 0.99 -15.21
CA GLY A 135 -1.46 0.06 -14.27
C GLY A 135 -1.99 0.18 -12.85
N LEU A 136 -2.26 1.41 -12.37
CA LEU A 136 -2.85 1.63 -11.04
C LEU A 136 -4.29 1.11 -10.95
N TRP A 137 -5.11 1.34 -11.98
CA TRP A 137 -6.46 0.79 -12.05
C TRP A 137 -6.45 -0.74 -12.07
N ALA A 138 -5.54 -1.35 -12.83
CA ALA A 138 -5.38 -2.80 -12.86
C ALA A 138 -4.93 -3.37 -11.50
N LEU A 139 -4.07 -2.64 -10.78
CA LEU A 139 -3.58 -3.03 -9.44
C LEU A 139 -4.66 -2.95 -8.36
N ARG A 140 -5.62 -2.03 -8.48
CA ARG A 140 -6.71 -1.89 -7.51
C ARG A 140 -7.52 -3.18 -7.36
N ILE A 141 -7.86 -3.82 -8.47
CA ILE A 141 -8.74 -4.98 -8.54
C ILE A 141 -8.29 -6.12 -7.60
N PRO A 142 -7.07 -6.67 -7.70
CA PRO A 142 -6.65 -7.75 -6.82
C PRO A 142 -6.48 -7.32 -5.37
N LEU A 143 -6.11 -6.06 -5.08
CA LEU A 143 -5.97 -5.58 -3.71
C LEU A 143 -7.33 -5.48 -3.00
N GLU A 144 -8.33 -4.88 -3.66
CA GLU A 144 -9.70 -4.80 -3.13
C GLU A 144 -10.35 -6.18 -3.04
N HIS A 145 -10.09 -7.08 -3.98
CA HIS A 145 -10.54 -8.47 -3.89
C HIS A 145 -10.01 -9.19 -2.63
N LEU A 146 -8.84 -8.79 -2.13
CA LEU A 146 -8.24 -9.32 -0.89
C LEU A 146 -8.64 -8.49 0.35
N GLY A 147 -9.60 -7.57 0.21
CA GLY A 147 -10.17 -6.78 1.30
C GLY A 147 -9.39 -5.49 1.62
N ALA A 148 -8.41 -5.08 0.81
CA ALA A 148 -7.74 -3.79 1.00
C ALA A 148 -8.70 -2.63 0.72
N ARG A 149 -8.61 -1.58 1.53
CA ARG A 149 -9.34 -0.32 1.34
C ARG A 149 -8.45 0.65 0.57
N VAL A 150 -8.47 0.56 -0.76
CA VAL A 150 -7.62 1.41 -1.60
C VAL A 150 -8.19 2.84 -1.64
N PHE A 151 -7.37 3.82 -1.25
CA PHE A 151 -7.74 5.23 -1.20
C PHE A 151 -8.30 5.69 -2.56
N PRO A 152 -9.44 6.40 -2.61
CA PRO A 152 -10.11 6.71 -3.88
C PRO A 152 -9.21 7.42 -4.89
N ASP A 153 -8.44 8.40 -4.42
CA ASP A 153 -7.53 9.17 -5.25
C ASP A 153 -6.16 8.48 -5.38
N MET A 154 -5.70 8.35 -6.63
CA MET A 154 -4.39 7.81 -6.96
C MET A 154 -3.50 8.94 -7.52
N PHE A 155 -2.18 8.80 -7.35
CA PHE A 155 -1.24 9.79 -7.88
C PHE A 155 -0.46 9.24 -9.08
N SER A 156 -0.37 10.01 -10.16
CA SER A 156 0.34 9.58 -11.38
C SER A 156 1.18 10.72 -11.92
N LEU A 157 2.50 10.50 -12.04
CA LEU A 157 3.47 11.48 -12.53
C LEU A 157 3.95 11.10 -13.94
N ALA A 158 3.60 11.94 -14.90
CA ALA A 158 4.11 11.89 -16.27
C ALA A 158 5.50 12.54 -16.37
N ALA A 159 6.27 12.14 -17.40
CA ALA A 159 7.61 12.68 -17.67
C ALA A 159 8.54 12.67 -16.42
N ALA A 160 8.43 11.65 -15.58
CA ALA A 160 9.07 11.63 -14.26
C ALA A 160 10.60 11.72 -14.31
N HIS A 161 11.23 11.33 -15.42
CA HIS A 161 12.68 11.45 -15.62
C HIS A 161 13.19 12.90 -15.63
N THR A 162 12.32 13.88 -15.90
CA THR A 162 12.62 15.31 -15.80
C THR A 162 11.84 15.99 -14.68
N ALA A 163 10.64 15.52 -14.39
CA ALA A 163 9.74 16.14 -13.42
C ALA A 163 10.00 15.75 -11.96
N LEU A 164 10.78 14.70 -11.69
CA LEU A 164 11.04 14.19 -10.33
C LEU A 164 12.54 14.28 -10.01
N SER A 165 12.88 15.01 -8.94
CA SER A 165 14.19 14.95 -8.30
C SER A 165 14.16 14.00 -7.11
N GLU A 166 15.31 13.85 -6.43
CA GLU A 166 15.35 13.09 -5.19
C GLU A 166 14.52 13.75 -4.09
N GLU A 167 14.30 15.06 -4.10
CA GLU A 167 13.70 15.87 -3.04
C GLU A 167 12.27 16.30 -3.30
N ALA A 168 11.91 16.55 -4.57
CA ALA A 168 10.64 17.16 -4.94
C ALA A 168 10.22 16.85 -6.39
N ILE A 169 8.95 17.17 -6.69
CA ILE A 169 8.41 17.29 -8.04
C ILE A 169 8.64 18.73 -8.51
N ALA A 170 9.20 18.89 -9.70
CA ALA A 170 9.65 20.19 -10.21
C ALA A 170 8.49 21.18 -10.43
N ASP A 171 7.33 20.70 -10.87
CA ASP A 171 6.13 21.53 -11.01
C ASP A 171 5.45 21.72 -9.64
N ALA A 172 5.36 22.96 -9.19
CA ALA A 172 4.82 23.30 -7.87
C ALA A 172 3.36 22.89 -7.67
N ARG A 173 2.54 22.90 -8.73
CA ARG A 173 1.13 22.48 -8.65
C ARG A 173 1.04 20.96 -8.53
N LEU A 174 1.88 20.22 -9.25
CA LEU A 174 1.95 18.77 -9.13
C LEU A 174 2.51 18.34 -7.78
N GLN A 175 3.53 19.04 -7.26
CA GLN A 175 4.04 18.84 -5.91
C GLN A 175 2.93 19.04 -4.87
N GLN A 176 2.18 20.13 -4.97
CA GLN A 176 1.06 20.40 -4.05
C GLN A 176 -0.01 19.30 -4.15
N ARG A 177 -0.37 18.86 -5.36
CA ARG A 177 -1.34 17.76 -5.55
C ARG A 177 -0.84 16.45 -4.95
N PHE A 178 0.45 16.13 -5.12
CA PHE A 178 1.07 14.96 -4.51
C PHE A 178 0.97 14.99 -2.99
N GLU A 179 1.34 16.12 -2.37
CA GLU A 179 1.30 16.31 -0.92
C GLU A 179 -0.14 16.20 -0.39
N GLN A 180 -1.09 16.92 -1.00
CA GLN A 180 -2.50 16.88 -0.60
C GLN A 180 -3.07 15.46 -0.67
N ASN A 181 -2.78 14.72 -1.74
CA ASN A 181 -3.27 13.35 -1.90
C ASN A 181 -2.67 12.41 -0.85
N LEU A 182 -1.35 12.49 -0.63
CA LEU A 182 -0.66 11.68 0.38
C LEU A 182 -1.14 12.01 1.79
N HIS A 183 -1.26 13.29 2.15
CA HIS A 183 -1.70 13.70 3.49
C HIS A 183 -3.15 13.28 3.74
N ALA A 184 -4.06 13.47 2.76
CA ALA A 184 -5.45 13.03 2.91
C ALA A 184 -5.56 11.51 3.12
N PHE A 185 -4.74 10.71 2.43
CA PHE A 185 -4.65 9.28 2.69
C PHE A 185 -4.15 8.97 4.11
N LEU A 186 -3.08 9.63 4.56
CA LEU A 186 -2.51 9.41 5.89
C LEU A 186 -3.49 9.80 6.99
N ASP A 187 -4.22 10.91 6.83
CA ASP A 187 -5.25 11.35 7.76
C ASP A 187 -6.40 10.34 7.84
N LEU A 188 -6.85 9.79 6.69
CA LEU A 188 -7.87 8.74 6.68
C LEU A 188 -7.39 7.48 7.40
N ALA A 189 -6.16 7.03 7.11
CA ALA A 189 -5.61 5.81 7.69
C ALA A 189 -5.35 5.97 9.20
N GLU A 190 -4.87 7.13 9.65
CA GLU A 190 -4.75 7.48 11.07
C GLU A 190 -6.11 7.49 11.75
N ALA A 191 -7.12 8.09 11.09
CA ALA A 191 -8.46 8.13 11.62
C ALA A 191 -9.05 6.73 11.76
N ALA A 192 -8.86 5.87 10.77
CA ALA A 192 -9.35 4.48 10.78
C ALA A 192 -8.67 3.65 11.88
N LYS A 193 -7.38 3.92 12.16
CA LYS A 193 -6.64 3.30 13.27
C LYS A 193 -7.19 3.73 14.63
N ASN A 194 -7.36 5.03 14.84
CA ASN A 194 -7.52 5.62 16.17
C ASN A 194 -8.96 5.97 16.58
N TYR A 195 -9.93 5.99 15.65
CA TYR A 195 -11.31 6.39 15.92
C TYR A 195 -12.29 5.23 15.66
N PRO A 196 -12.76 4.53 16.71
CA PRO A 196 -13.62 3.35 16.59
C PRO A 196 -14.91 3.58 15.81
N CYS A 197 -15.44 4.80 15.78
CA CYS A 197 -16.65 5.12 15.03
C CYS A 197 -16.47 4.94 13.50
N MET A 198 -15.24 5.00 12.98
CA MET A 198 -14.94 4.68 11.59
C MET A 198 -14.69 3.19 11.34
N LYS A 199 -14.53 2.38 12.39
CA LYS A 199 -14.33 0.93 12.29
C LYS A 199 -15.62 0.15 12.06
N ARG A 200 -16.79 0.80 11.91
CA ARG A 200 -18.07 0.10 11.62
C ARG A 200 -17.84 -0.87 10.47
N ALA A 201 -17.84 -2.16 10.81
CA ALA A 201 -17.42 -3.25 9.97
C ALA A 201 -18.25 -3.26 8.68
N TRP A 202 -17.59 -2.94 7.57
CA TRP A 202 -18.11 -3.25 6.25
C TRP A 202 -17.99 -4.76 6.10
N VAL A 203 -19.13 -5.45 6.23
CA VAL A 203 -19.23 -6.89 5.97
C VAL A 203 -19.37 -7.06 4.47
N GLU A 204 -18.31 -7.52 3.80
CA GLU A 204 -18.27 -7.61 2.34
C GLU A 204 -18.76 -8.98 1.82
N PHE A 205 -18.79 -10.01 2.68
CA PHE A 205 -19.13 -11.39 2.29
C PHE A 205 -20.36 -11.95 3.01
N LEU A 206 -21.18 -12.71 2.28
CA LEU A 206 -22.39 -13.43 2.75
C LEU A 206 -22.17 -14.46 3.88
N GLY A 207 -20.92 -14.67 4.34
CA GLY A 207 -20.58 -15.61 5.41
C GLY A 207 -19.69 -15.03 6.52
N GLU A 208 -19.38 -13.72 6.49
CA GLU A 208 -18.62 -13.05 7.54
C GLU A 208 -19.59 -12.62 8.66
N THR A 209 -19.38 -13.13 9.87
CA THR A 209 -20.13 -12.69 11.05
C THR A 209 -19.41 -11.51 11.69
N PRO A 210 -20.08 -10.40 12.00
CA PRO A 210 -19.48 -9.34 12.81
C PRO A 210 -19.19 -9.95 14.19
N ASP A 211 -17.90 -10.16 14.49
CA ASP A 211 -17.51 -10.79 15.74
C ASP A 211 -17.86 -9.89 16.93
N MET A 212 -18.71 -10.45 17.81
CA MET A 212 -19.05 -10.08 19.19
C MET A 212 -19.62 -8.66 19.48
N PRO A 213 -20.60 -8.56 20.41
CA PRO A 213 -21.37 -7.35 20.73
C PRO A 213 -20.57 -6.27 21.50
N ALA A 214 -19.23 -6.31 21.50
CA ALA A 214 -18.41 -5.27 22.13
C ALA A 214 -18.44 -3.93 21.35
N ASP A 215 -18.98 -3.94 20.12
CA ASP A 215 -19.14 -2.77 19.25
C ASP A 215 -20.52 -2.09 19.34
N ARG A 216 -21.36 -2.49 20.30
CA ARG A 216 -22.59 -1.75 20.64
C ARG A 216 -22.34 -0.92 21.89
N MET A 217 -21.86 0.31 21.68
CA MET A 217 -22.03 1.36 22.68
C MET A 217 -23.52 1.59 22.88
N GLU A 218 -24.03 1.31 24.08
CA GLU A 218 -25.12 2.09 24.67
C GLU A 218 -24.66 3.55 24.87
#